data_AF-A0A4Q0VDE3-F1
#
_entry.id   AF-A0A4Q0VDE3-F1
#
_cell.length_a   1.000
_cell.length_b   1.000
_cell.length_c   1.000
_cell.angle_alpha   90.00
_cell.angle_beta   90.00
_cell.angle_gamma   90.00
#
_symmetry.space_group_name_H-M   'P 1'
#
loop_
_entity.id
_entity.type
_entity.pdbx_description
1 polymer ?
#
loop_
_entity_poly.entity_id
_entity_poly.type
_entity_poly.pdbx_seq_one_letter_code
_entity_poly.pdbx_strand_id
1 'polypeptide(L)'
;MDSSKTESVLIGNGLNIQIGGDDYLNKWIIVRLLARAKAGEYDELFMDNKGEPIVTGKDIVMLFNGMVTIANKARKNEYDQVVIESNKTDIIQALKDFKSRYTYKITSVEQIGMEDWFLILLLFLIEQSDILDQYESAKQGFERMILDSIYCGGEIQKLHSKMGKTARTYFKNFENIFTVNYDNNLEKITNAPVFHLHGDFFSKSISENPDNAYGYLRKQNGQNIEFSPRFEHCNCNAILDFSGKRKYELATNMTKAYMEFEDIKKMSKDDKNNYFSLLTQLPEEQREIIEIGIEKDLFLGHNYHFQDFEQLTGTLTIIGLAPQNDDHIFKCINKSNIENVIFYNYFGDKSDSEIAKEIKSISLGIDKPYTIKNIKEVWEKTNLHKPKNSTIYIEVLRNKKGSDFMMDFTNTIYGKNNVLIDDIVRQLKSIPKATEEIIYKMMHTEISKTRYHSTPQSEQELMQNFIDFGETLKVSSISPQALYFLYIIKQQPNKKNRTKAKKKKRKR
;
A
#
# COMPACT_ATOMS: atom_id res chain seq x y z
N MET A 1 29.38 35.98 -2.20
CA MET A 1 28.74 34.75 -2.70
C MET A 1 28.11 34.11 -1.49
N ASP A 2 26.82 34.37 -1.30
CA ASP A 2 26.07 33.81 -0.17
C ASP A 2 25.87 32.32 -0.48
N SER A 3 26.43 31.43 0.34
CA SER A 3 26.26 29.99 0.16
C SER A 3 24.80 29.67 0.41
N SER A 4 23.98 29.65 -0.64
CA SER A 4 22.61 29.14 -0.55
C SER A 4 22.71 27.72 -0.02
N LYS A 5 22.32 27.49 1.23
CA LYS A 5 22.26 26.16 1.81
C LYS A 5 21.43 25.28 0.87
N THR A 6 22.01 24.16 0.45
CA THR A 6 21.31 23.15 -0.34
C THR A 6 20.17 22.60 0.52
N GLU A 7 18.93 22.79 0.06
CA GLU A 7 17.73 22.33 0.77
C GLU A 7 17.07 21.21 -0.04
N SER A 8 17.02 20.03 0.56
CA SER A 8 16.38 18.85 -0.02
C SER A 8 15.19 18.42 0.82
N VAL A 9 14.26 17.68 0.21
CA VAL A 9 13.07 17.19 0.90
C VAL A 9 12.86 15.70 0.67
N LEU A 10 12.46 14.98 1.72
CA LEU A 10 11.98 13.61 1.68
C LEU A 10 10.48 13.58 2.02
N ILE A 11 9.69 13.02 1.11
CA ILE A 11 8.24 12.93 1.24
C ILE A 11 7.78 11.49 1.49
N GLY A 12 7.05 11.29 2.59
CA GLY A 12 6.36 10.04 2.92
C GLY A 12 4.86 10.06 2.62
N ASN A 13 4.20 8.94 2.97
CA ASN A 13 2.79 8.69 2.63
C ASN A 13 1.80 9.63 3.36
N GLY A 14 2.25 10.35 4.38
CA GLY A 14 1.47 11.41 5.03
C GLY A 14 0.99 12.49 4.06
N LEU A 15 1.71 12.76 2.96
CA LEU A 15 1.23 13.65 1.90
C LEU A 15 0.00 13.08 1.18
N ASN A 16 0.04 11.79 0.83
CA ASN A 16 -1.08 11.10 0.21
C ASN A 16 -2.29 11.02 1.13
N ILE A 17 -2.08 10.76 2.42
CA ILE A 17 -3.16 10.78 3.42
C ILE A 17 -3.74 12.19 3.56
N GLN A 18 -2.90 13.23 3.56
CA GLN A 18 -3.37 14.61 3.68
C GLN A 18 -4.22 15.04 2.49
N ILE A 19 -3.92 14.61 1.27
CA ILE A 19 -4.62 15.12 0.05
C ILE A 19 -5.71 14.14 -0.41
N GLY A 20 -5.43 12.87 -0.24
CA GLY A 20 -6.26 11.75 -0.62
C GLY A 20 -7.27 11.34 0.44
N GLY A 21 -6.99 11.66 1.70
CA GLY A 21 -7.84 11.33 2.84
C GLY A 21 -7.58 9.92 3.36
N ASP A 22 -8.58 9.40 4.08
CA ASP A 22 -8.47 8.14 4.80
C ASP A 22 -8.32 6.92 3.87
N ASP A 23 -8.59 7.05 2.56
CA ASP A 23 -8.40 5.99 1.57
C ASP A 23 -6.94 5.45 1.55
N TYR A 24 -5.97 6.23 2.02
CA TYR A 24 -4.55 5.86 2.02
C TYR A 24 -4.01 5.50 3.42
N LEU A 25 -4.90 5.33 4.40
CA LEU A 25 -4.54 4.74 5.68
C LEU A 25 -4.42 3.22 5.56
N ASN A 26 -3.47 2.63 6.31
CA ASN A 26 -3.23 1.18 6.38
C ASN A 26 -4.53 0.37 6.46
N LYS A 27 -5.40 0.72 7.42
CA LYS A 27 -6.69 0.06 7.63
C LYS A 27 -7.49 -0.04 6.33
N TRP A 28 -7.63 1.06 5.60
CA TRP A 28 -8.51 1.12 4.43
C TRP A 28 -7.91 0.47 3.20
N ILE A 29 -6.58 0.41 3.10
CA ILE A 29 -5.89 -0.38 2.08
C ILE A 29 -6.16 -1.87 2.30
N ILE A 30 -6.05 -2.38 3.53
CA ILE A 30 -6.34 -3.79 3.85
C ILE A 30 -7.84 -4.11 3.69
N VAL A 31 -8.74 -3.23 4.14
CA VAL A 31 -10.20 -3.41 3.94
C VAL A 31 -10.52 -3.50 2.44
N ARG A 32 -9.92 -2.61 1.64
CA ARG A 32 -10.09 -2.58 0.19
C ARG A 32 -9.61 -3.87 -0.45
N LEU A 33 -8.44 -4.37 -0.05
CA LEU A 33 -7.90 -5.65 -0.51
C LEU A 33 -8.93 -6.77 -0.30
N LEU A 34 -9.45 -6.91 0.91
CA LEU A 34 -10.40 -7.98 1.23
C LEU A 34 -11.74 -7.82 0.52
N ALA A 35 -12.19 -6.57 0.32
CA ALA A 35 -13.41 -6.32 -0.44
C ALA A 35 -13.25 -6.72 -1.92
N ARG A 36 -12.10 -6.43 -2.54
CA ARG A 36 -11.78 -6.88 -3.91
C ARG A 36 -11.68 -8.40 -3.99
N ALA A 37 -10.98 -9.02 -3.04
CA ALA A 37 -10.90 -10.47 -2.95
C ALA A 37 -12.30 -11.10 -2.89
N LYS A 38 -13.19 -10.64 -2.00
CA LYS A 38 -14.58 -11.14 -1.92
C LYS A 38 -15.39 -10.94 -3.20
N ALA A 39 -15.07 -9.91 -3.97
CA ALA A 39 -15.69 -9.65 -5.27
C ALA A 39 -15.13 -10.55 -6.40
N GLY A 40 -14.22 -11.48 -6.11
CA GLY A 40 -13.56 -12.36 -7.09
C GLY A 40 -12.54 -11.63 -7.96
N GLU A 41 -12.12 -10.43 -7.56
CA GLU A 41 -11.36 -9.56 -8.44
C GLU A 41 -9.88 -9.96 -8.58
N TYR A 42 -9.35 -10.74 -7.64
CA TYR A 42 -7.96 -11.21 -7.66
C TYR A 42 -7.78 -12.59 -8.27
N ASP A 43 -8.87 -13.29 -8.62
CA ASP A 43 -8.80 -14.62 -9.25
C ASP A 43 -7.92 -14.59 -10.52
N GLU A 44 -7.97 -13.49 -11.26
CA GLU A 44 -7.16 -13.22 -12.46
C GLU A 44 -5.64 -13.16 -12.20
N LEU A 45 -5.20 -12.81 -10.98
CA LEU A 45 -3.77 -12.81 -10.61
C LEU A 45 -3.21 -14.22 -10.40
N PHE A 46 -4.08 -15.22 -10.27
CA PHE A 46 -3.76 -16.58 -9.87
C PHE A 46 -4.36 -17.62 -10.82
N MET A 47 -4.41 -17.33 -12.11
CA MET A 47 -4.87 -18.29 -13.12
C MET A 47 -3.81 -19.37 -13.38
N ASP A 48 -4.23 -20.62 -13.52
CA ASP A 48 -3.39 -21.68 -14.06
C ASP A 48 -3.31 -21.64 -15.59
N ASN A 49 -2.54 -22.57 -16.16
CA ASN A 49 -2.40 -22.72 -17.61
C ASN A 49 -3.70 -23.12 -18.34
N LYS A 50 -4.77 -23.46 -17.61
CA LYS A 50 -6.09 -23.78 -18.15
C LYS A 50 -7.08 -22.60 -18.03
N GLY A 51 -6.66 -21.50 -17.42
CA GLY A 51 -7.49 -20.32 -17.19
C GLY A 51 -8.40 -20.43 -15.97
N GLU A 52 -8.12 -21.34 -15.04
CA GLU A 52 -8.85 -21.50 -13.79
C GLU A 52 -8.05 -20.93 -12.61
N PRO A 53 -8.69 -20.23 -11.65
CA PRO A 53 -7.98 -19.65 -10.52
C PRO A 53 -7.53 -20.73 -9.53
N ILE A 54 -6.21 -20.85 -9.29
CA ILE A 54 -5.64 -21.74 -8.25
C ILE A 54 -5.82 -21.17 -6.85
N VAL A 55 -5.97 -19.85 -6.73
CA VAL A 55 -6.26 -19.15 -5.49
C VAL A 55 -7.44 -18.24 -5.76
N THR A 56 -8.55 -18.49 -5.07
CA THR A 56 -9.76 -17.68 -5.22
C THR A 56 -9.80 -16.54 -4.21
N GLY A 57 -10.63 -15.55 -4.49
CA GLY A 57 -11.01 -14.50 -3.54
C GLY A 57 -11.41 -15.00 -2.15
N LYS A 58 -12.06 -16.17 -2.06
CA LYS A 58 -12.43 -16.81 -0.79
C LYS A 58 -11.20 -17.28 -0.02
N ASP A 59 -10.25 -17.90 -0.71
CA ASP A 59 -9.02 -18.42 -0.14
C ASP A 59 -8.16 -17.29 0.42
N ILE A 60 -8.05 -16.17 -0.32
CA ILE A 60 -7.37 -14.95 0.12
C ILE A 60 -7.97 -14.43 1.44
N VAL A 61 -9.30 -14.33 1.52
CA VAL A 61 -9.98 -13.85 2.74
C VAL A 61 -9.75 -14.80 3.91
N MET A 62 -9.79 -16.12 3.68
CA MET A 62 -9.51 -17.12 4.70
C MET A 62 -8.06 -17.00 5.19
N LEU A 63 -7.11 -16.82 4.29
CA LEU A 63 -5.69 -16.67 4.59
C LEU A 63 -5.42 -15.46 5.49
N PHE A 64 -5.89 -14.27 5.10
CA PHE A 64 -5.69 -13.04 5.88
C PHE A 64 -6.34 -13.14 7.27
N ASN A 65 -7.53 -13.72 7.38
CA ASN A 65 -8.18 -13.93 8.68
C ASN A 65 -7.42 -14.96 9.55
N GLY A 66 -6.94 -16.06 8.96
CA GLY A 66 -6.16 -17.08 9.66
C GLY A 66 -4.83 -16.55 10.19
N MET A 67 -4.17 -15.67 9.44
CA MET A 67 -2.91 -15.03 9.79
C MET A 67 -2.98 -14.11 11.03
N VAL A 68 -4.17 -13.69 11.47
CA VAL A 68 -4.35 -13.02 12.78
C VAL A 68 -3.92 -13.93 13.93
N THR A 69 -4.08 -15.25 13.79
CA THR A 69 -3.60 -16.23 14.77
C THR A 69 -2.08 -16.27 14.80
N ILE A 70 -1.43 -16.31 13.63
CA ILE A 70 0.04 -16.28 13.48
C ILE A 70 0.62 -14.99 14.07
N ALA A 71 0.01 -13.84 13.78
CA ALA A 71 0.38 -12.56 14.36
C ALA A 71 0.31 -12.56 15.91
N ASN A 72 -0.70 -13.19 16.50
CA ASN A 72 -0.81 -13.32 17.96
C ASN A 72 0.19 -14.31 18.56
N LYS A 73 0.55 -15.38 17.86
CA LYS A 73 1.63 -16.30 18.24
C LYS A 73 2.98 -15.55 18.26
N ALA A 74 3.26 -14.75 17.22
CA ALA A 74 4.43 -13.87 17.12
C ALA A 74 4.55 -12.93 18.31
N ARG A 75 3.43 -12.30 18.70
CA ARG A 75 3.37 -11.45 19.88
C ARG A 75 3.70 -12.18 21.19
N LYS A 76 3.42 -13.48 21.29
CA LYS A 76 3.56 -14.29 22.50
C LYS A 76 4.89 -15.05 22.61
N ASN A 77 5.89 -14.66 21.83
CA ASN A 77 7.22 -15.28 21.77
C ASN A 77 7.22 -16.73 21.25
N GLU A 78 6.15 -17.19 20.61
CA GLU A 78 6.04 -18.58 20.14
C GLU A 78 6.99 -18.89 18.96
N TYR A 79 7.55 -17.85 18.31
CA TYR A 79 8.55 -17.99 17.25
C TYR A 79 9.98 -17.62 17.67
N ASP A 80 10.19 -17.21 18.92
CA ASP A 80 11.50 -16.67 19.35
C ASP A 80 12.62 -17.69 19.15
N GLN A 81 12.39 -18.94 19.55
CA GLN A 81 13.38 -20.01 19.45
C GLN A 81 13.77 -20.30 18.00
N VAL A 82 12.77 -20.57 17.14
CA VAL A 82 13.03 -20.91 15.73
C VAL A 82 13.66 -19.76 14.94
N VAL A 83 13.30 -18.52 15.27
CA VAL A 83 13.90 -17.33 14.65
C VAL A 83 15.34 -17.14 15.13
N ILE A 84 15.65 -17.39 16.41
CA ILE A 84 17.04 -17.37 16.91
C ILE A 84 17.87 -18.47 16.23
N GLU A 85 17.35 -19.69 16.12
CA GLU A 85 18.01 -20.82 15.47
C GLU A 85 18.28 -20.58 13.98
N SER A 86 17.45 -19.78 13.30
CA SER A 86 17.68 -19.39 11.90
C SER A 86 18.96 -18.56 11.69
N ASN A 87 19.49 -17.94 12.76
CA ASN A 87 20.63 -17.01 12.74
C ASN A 87 20.48 -15.84 11.74
N LYS A 88 19.24 -15.50 11.36
CA LYS A 88 18.91 -14.40 10.45
C LYS A 88 18.57 -13.14 11.26
N THR A 89 19.55 -12.24 11.35
CA THR A 89 19.47 -11.02 12.17
C THR A 89 18.32 -10.08 11.79
N ASP A 90 17.98 -10.03 10.51
CA ASP A 90 16.85 -9.25 9.97
C ASP A 90 15.50 -9.76 10.50
N ILE A 91 15.29 -11.08 10.55
CA ILE A 91 14.05 -11.68 11.07
C ILE A 91 13.98 -11.49 12.59
N ILE A 92 15.09 -11.69 13.31
CA ILE A 92 15.16 -11.46 14.77
C ILE A 92 14.77 -10.02 15.10
N GLN A 93 15.30 -9.04 14.37
CA GLN A 93 15.00 -7.64 14.60
C GLN A 93 13.55 -7.31 14.24
N ALA A 94 13.06 -7.79 13.09
CA ALA A 94 11.68 -7.58 12.67
C ALA A 94 10.67 -8.15 13.67
N LEU A 95 10.93 -9.32 14.25
CA LEU A 95 10.07 -9.91 15.29
C LEU A 95 10.09 -9.09 16.58
N LYS A 96 11.26 -8.56 16.99
CA LYS A 96 11.34 -7.65 18.15
C LYS A 96 10.52 -6.38 17.92
N ASP A 97 10.64 -5.79 16.74
CA ASP A 97 9.92 -4.56 16.39
C ASP A 97 8.41 -4.82 16.25
N PHE A 98 8.03 -5.97 15.70
CA PHE A 98 6.63 -6.42 15.68
C PHE A 98 6.07 -6.51 17.11
N LYS A 99 6.79 -7.18 18.03
CA LYS A 99 6.36 -7.32 19.43
C LYS A 99 6.25 -5.98 20.17
N SER A 100 7.13 -5.03 19.87
CA SER A 100 7.09 -3.70 20.50
C SER A 100 5.91 -2.86 19.98
N ARG A 101 5.52 -3.01 18.71
CA ARG A 101 4.33 -2.36 18.13
C ARG A 101 3.03 -2.98 18.61
N TYR A 102 2.94 -4.31 18.63
CA TYR A 102 1.74 -5.05 18.99
C TYR A 102 1.78 -5.52 20.44
N THR A 103 1.63 -4.60 21.40
CA THR A 103 1.55 -4.95 22.83
C THR A 103 0.19 -5.49 23.26
N TYR A 104 -0.80 -5.44 22.36
CA TYR A 104 -2.19 -5.82 22.58
C TYR A 104 -2.59 -7.05 21.75
N LYS A 105 -3.68 -7.73 22.14
CA LYS A 105 -4.23 -8.84 21.34
C LYS A 105 -4.77 -8.29 20.02
N ILE A 106 -4.25 -8.81 18.91
CA ILE A 106 -4.75 -8.48 17.58
C ILE A 106 -6.06 -9.22 17.37
N THR A 107 -7.13 -8.49 17.06
CA THR A 107 -8.48 -9.05 16.92
C THR A 107 -9.02 -8.98 15.48
N SER A 108 -8.33 -8.26 14.61
CA SER A 108 -8.78 -8.01 13.23
C SER A 108 -7.60 -7.70 12.33
N VAL A 109 -7.77 -8.00 11.04
CA VAL A 109 -6.76 -7.88 9.98
C VAL A 109 -6.25 -6.45 9.79
N GLU A 110 -7.11 -5.44 9.92
CA GLU A 110 -6.73 -4.04 9.70
C GLU A 110 -5.84 -3.43 10.78
N GLN A 111 -5.71 -4.10 11.92
CA GLN A 111 -4.79 -3.68 12.99
C GLN A 111 -3.34 -3.94 12.61
N ILE A 112 -3.11 -4.88 11.69
CA ILE A 112 -1.77 -5.27 11.23
C ILE A 112 -1.31 -4.28 10.17
N GLY A 113 -0.12 -3.73 10.38
CA GLY A 113 0.60 -2.88 9.44
C GLY A 113 0.88 -3.62 8.14
N MET A 114 0.79 -2.90 7.03
CA MET A 114 0.84 -3.48 5.68
C MET A 114 2.08 -4.34 5.44
N GLU A 115 3.24 -3.88 5.90
CA GLU A 115 4.51 -4.60 5.71
C GLU A 115 4.70 -5.74 6.71
N ASP A 116 4.04 -5.69 7.87
CA ASP A 116 4.08 -6.78 8.85
C ASP A 116 3.44 -8.07 8.31
N TRP A 117 2.57 -7.97 7.28
CA TRP A 117 2.02 -9.14 6.59
C TRP A 117 3.10 -10.03 5.95
N PHE A 118 4.20 -9.46 5.48
CA PHE A 118 5.31 -10.24 4.90
C PHE A 118 6.08 -11.01 5.97
N LEU A 119 6.23 -10.44 7.17
CA LEU A 119 6.79 -11.14 8.32
C LEU A 119 5.85 -12.26 8.77
N ILE A 120 4.55 -11.99 8.86
CA ILE A 120 3.54 -12.99 9.26
C ILE A 120 3.49 -14.15 8.26
N LEU A 121 3.56 -13.86 6.96
CA LEU A 121 3.66 -14.88 5.91
C LEU A 121 4.92 -15.75 6.10
N LEU A 122 6.07 -15.13 6.35
CA LEU A 122 7.32 -15.86 6.61
C LEU A 122 7.21 -16.75 7.85
N LEU A 123 6.66 -16.25 8.96
CA LEU A 123 6.48 -17.01 10.19
C LEU A 123 5.50 -18.18 10.00
N PHE A 124 4.45 -18.00 9.19
CA PHE A 124 3.55 -19.08 8.81
C PHE A 124 4.31 -20.18 8.03
N LEU A 125 5.11 -19.82 7.03
CA LEU A 125 5.87 -20.81 6.26
C LEU A 125 6.99 -21.46 7.06
N ILE A 126 7.50 -20.82 8.12
CA ILE A 126 8.42 -21.48 9.07
C ILE A 126 7.71 -22.62 9.82
N GLU A 127 6.40 -22.53 10.10
CA GLU A 127 5.61 -23.67 10.63
C GLU A 127 5.34 -24.75 9.56
N GLN A 128 5.37 -24.36 8.28
CA GLN A 128 5.14 -25.23 7.12
C GLN A 128 6.44 -25.42 6.33
N SER A 129 7.44 -26.03 6.98
CA SER A 129 8.81 -26.07 6.48
C SER A 129 8.99 -26.75 5.12
N ASP A 130 8.02 -27.57 4.69
CA ASP A 130 7.95 -28.23 3.40
C ASP A 130 7.70 -27.27 2.23
N ILE A 131 7.21 -26.07 2.50
CA ILE A 131 6.91 -25.04 1.49
C ILE A 131 7.61 -23.70 1.78
N LEU A 132 8.62 -23.69 2.67
CA LEU A 132 9.36 -22.48 3.01
C LEU A 132 10.14 -21.89 1.82
N ASP A 133 10.58 -22.74 0.90
CA ASP A 133 11.23 -22.35 -0.35
C ASP A 133 10.30 -21.56 -1.29
N GLN A 134 8.99 -21.66 -1.10
CA GLN A 134 7.97 -20.91 -1.86
C GLN A 134 7.75 -19.48 -1.35
N TYR A 135 8.49 -19.02 -0.33
CA TYR A 135 8.30 -17.70 0.27
C TYR A 135 8.30 -16.55 -0.75
N GLU A 136 9.27 -16.50 -1.66
CA GLU A 136 9.37 -15.40 -2.63
C GLU A 136 8.19 -15.39 -3.61
N SER A 137 7.73 -16.56 -4.06
CA SER A 137 6.53 -16.70 -4.90
C SER A 137 5.26 -16.27 -4.15
N ALA A 138 5.12 -16.70 -2.90
CA ALA A 138 3.98 -16.31 -2.05
C ALA A 138 4.00 -14.81 -1.74
N LYS A 139 5.18 -14.25 -1.45
CA LYS A 139 5.42 -12.82 -1.23
C LYS A 139 4.98 -12.02 -2.44
N GLN A 140 5.35 -12.43 -3.65
CA GLN A 140 4.94 -11.76 -4.89
C GLN A 140 3.42 -11.68 -5.03
N GLY A 141 2.68 -12.74 -4.67
CA GLY A 141 1.22 -12.70 -4.64
C GLY A 141 0.67 -11.65 -3.68
N PHE A 142 1.25 -11.56 -2.47
CA PHE A 142 0.90 -10.52 -1.48
C PHE A 142 1.22 -9.12 -1.99
N GLU A 143 2.42 -8.91 -2.57
CA GLU A 143 2.84 -7.63 -3.14
C GLU A 143 1.84 -7.14 -4.17
N ARG A 144 1.46 -7.97 -5.15
CA ARG A 144 0.50 -7.59 -6.21
C ARG A 144 -0.84 -7.14 -5.63
N MET A 145 -1.40 -7.89 -4.68
CA MET A 145 -2.68 -7.54 -4.05
C MET A 145 -2.58 -6.26 -3.20
N ILE A 146 -1.48 -6.07 -2.47
CA ILE A 146 -1.24 -4.87 -1.67
C ILE A 146 -1.03 -3.66 -2.58
N LEU A 147 -0.23 -3.78 -3.64
CA LEU A 147 0.02 -2.72 -4.63
C LEU A 147 -1.27 -2.29 -5.35
N ASP A 148 -2.13 -3.22 -5.79
CA ASP A 148 -3.43 -2.86 -6.37
C ASP A 148 -4.33 -2.13 -5.37
N SER A 149 -4.27 -2.57 -4.11
CA SER A 149 -4.99 -1.92 -3.04
C SER A 149 -4.47 -0.50 -2.78
N ILE A 150 -3.16 -0.25 -2.80
CA ILE A 150 -2.58 1.11 -2.70
C ILE A 150 -2.96 1.96 -3.92
N TYR A 151 -2.81 1.39 -5.12
CA TYR A 151 -3.07 2.04 -6.40
C TYR A 151 -4.50 2.59 -6.48
N CYS A 152 -5.45 1.87 -5.86
CA CYS A 152 -6.82 2.33 -5.64
C CYS A 152 -7.51 2.71 -6.98
N GLY A 153 -7.38 1.85 -7.99
CA GLY A 153 -7.93 2.10 -9.34
C GLY A 153 -7.33 3.35 -10.01
N GLY A 154 -6.11 3.73 -9.65
CA GLY A 154 -5.39 4.88 -10.18
C GLY A 154 -5.75 6.21 -9.53
N GLU A 155 -6.60 6.23 -8.50
CA GLU A 155 -6.93 7.46 -7.77
C GLU A 155 -5.71 8.05 -7.05
N ILE A 156 -4.77 7.20 -6.59
CA ILE A 156 -3.52 7.67 -5.97
C ILE A 156 -2.69 8.51 -6.96
N GLN A 157 -2.66 8.15 -8.24
CA GLN A 157 -1.90 8.85 -9.27
C GLN A 157 -2.49 10.21 -9.70
N LYS A 158 -3.64 10.57 -9.14
CA LYS A 158 -4.42 11.78 -9.48
C LYS A 158 -4.41 12.84 -8.37
N LEU A 159 -3.73 12.62 -7.25
CA LEU A 159 -3.77 13.55 -6.11
C LEU A 159 -3.15 14.92 -6.42
N HIS A 160 -2.20 15.01 -7.37
CA HIS A 160 -1.64 16.28 -7.85
C HIS A 160 -2.72 17.26 -8.32
N SER A 161 -3.86 16.77 -8.86
CA SER A 161 -4.98 17.62 -9.29
C SER A 161 -5.65 18.39 -8.14
N LYS A 162 -5.41 17.96 -6.90
CA LYS A 162 -5.90 18.62 -5.67
C LYS A 162 -4.86 19.56 -5.06
N MET A 163 -3.65 19.64 -5.63
CA MET A 163 -2.59 20.52 -5.15
C MET A 163 -2.64 21.87 -5.88
N GLY A 164 -2.71 22.96 -5.11
CA GLY A 164 -2.78 24.31 -5.65
C GLY A 164 -1.42 24.90 -6.05
N LYS A 165 -1.43 26.14 -6.57
CA LYS A 165 -0.21 26.89 -6.92
C LYS A 165 0.74 27.04 -5.72
N THR A 166 0.22 27.23 -4.52
CA THR A 166 1.02 27.38 -3.30
C THR A 166 1.83 26.11 -2.99
N ALA A 167 1.19 24.93 -3.01
CA ALA A 167 1.87 23.65 -2.83
C ALA A 167 2.95 23.43 -3.89
N ARG A 168 2.63 23.71 -5.17
CA ARG A 168 3.60 23.66 -6.27
C ARG A 168 4.83 24.53 -6.01
N THR A 169 4.63 25.80 -5.66
CA THR A 169 5.73 26.73 -5.37
C THR A 169 6.56 26.23 -4.19
N TYR A 170 5.92 25.73 -3.13
CA TYR A 170 6.61 25.20 -1.97
C TYR A 170 7.53 24.04 -2.32
N PHE A 171 7.02 23.00 -2.99
CA PHE A 171 7.83 21.82 -3.32
C PHE A 171 8.88 22.09 -4.39
N LYS A 172 8.63 23.01 -5.34
CA LYS A 172 9.58 23.39 -6.38
C LYS A 172 10.81 24.15 -5.86
N ASN A 173 10.75 24.70 -4.64
CA ASN A 173 11.86 25.44 -4.06
C ASN A 173 12.96 24.56 -3.47
N PHE A 174 12.72 23.25 -3.32
CA PHE A 174 13.75 22.30 -2.94
C PHE A 174 14.62 21.94 -4.15
N GLU A 175 15.91 21.78 -3.92
CA GLU A 175 16.88 21.38 -4.94
C GLU A 175 16.70 19.92 -5.34
N ASN A 176 16.57 19.04 -4.35
CA ASN A 176 16.32 17.62 -4.54
C ASN A 176 15.03 17.20 -3.83
N ILE A 177 14.20 16.43 -4.52
CA ILE A 177 12.95 15.87 -4.00
C ILE A 177 13.08 14.36 -4.00
N PHE A 178 13.12 13.77 -2.82
CA PHE A 178 13.10 12.32 -2.60
C PHE A 178 11.72 11.90 -2.12
N THR A 179 11.31 10.68 -2.42
CA THR A 179 10.09 10.11 -1.87
C THR A 179 10.20 8.60 -1.64
N VAL A 180 9.46 8.13 -0.64
CA VAL A 180 9.16 6.70 -0.42
C VAL A 180 7.77 6.32 -0.92
N ASN A 181 7.05 7.26 -1.54
CA ASN A 181 5.74 6.97 -2.13
C ASN A 181 5.88 6.37 -3.52
N TYR A 182 4.94 5.50 -3.88
CA TYR A 182 4.90 4.86 -5.19
C TYR A 182 4.21 5.68 -6.27
N ASP A 183 3.50 6.75 -5.92
CA ASP A 183 2.84 7.63 -6.89
C ASP A 183 3.77 8.73 -7.40
N ASN A 184 3.44 9.26 -8.58
CA ASN A 184 4.23 10.27 -9.28
C ASN A 184 3.54 11.66 -9.21
N ASN A 185 2.88 12.00 -8.10
CA ASN A 185 2.16 13.26 -8.00
C ASN A 185 3.10 14.47 -7.88
N LEU A 186 4.28 14.29 -7.29
CA LEU A 186 5.24 15.38 -7.08
C LEU A 186 5.83 15.84 -8.41
N GLU A 187 6.21 14.91 -9.29
CA GLU A 187 6.71 15.14 -10.63
C GLU A 187 5.67 15.91 -11.45
N LYS A 188 4.40 15.49 -11.39
CA LYS A 188 3.30 16.13 -12.12
C LYS A 188 3.04 17.56 -11.65
N ILE A 189 3.22 17.85 -10.36
CA ILE A 189 2.93 19.19 -9.83
C ILE A 189 4.14 20.13 -9.92
N THR A 190 5.38 19.65 -9.73
CA THR A 190 6.59 20.48 -9.75
C THR A 190 7.21 20.59 -11.13
N ASN A 191 6.98 19.60 -12.00
CA ASN A 191 7.70 19.38 -13.26
C ASN A 191 9.22 19.34 -13.05
N ALA A 192 9.64 18.74 -11.92
CA ALA A 192 11.03 18.52 -11.55
C ALA A 192 11.28 17.02 -11.33
N PRO A 193 12.54 16.55 -11.42
CA PRO A 193 12.90 15.19 -11.06
C PRO A 193 12.53 14.88 -9.60
N VAL A 194 12.03 13.67 -9.37
CA VAL A 194 11.76 13.12 -8.04
C VAL A 194 12.45 11.76 -7.95
N PHE A 195 13.18 11.55 -6.86
CA PHE A 195 13.98 10.35 -6.63
C PHE A 195 13.20 9.37 -5.75
N HIS A 196 12.75 8.26 -6.35
CA HIS A 196 11.92 7.25 -5.70
C HIS A 196 12.78 6.19 -5.00
N LEU A 197 12.95 6.33 -3.68
CA LEU A 197 13.75 5.42 -2.88
C LEU A 197 13.14 4.02 -2.78
N HIS A 198 11.82 3.89 -2.92
CA HIS A 198 11.12 2.60 -2.87
C HIS A 198 10.51 2.21 -4.22
N GLY A 199 10.92 2.84 -5.33
CA GLY A 199 10.30 2.65 -6.63
C GLY A 199 8.93 3.33 -6.75
N ASP A 200 8.24 3.07 -7.85
CA ASP A 200 7.01 3.78 -8.23
C ASP A 200 6.11 2.93 -9.14
N PHE A 201 4.86 3.36 -9.37
CA PHE A 201 3.88 2.65 -10.20
C PHE A 201 4.09 2.80 -11.72
N PHE A 202 4.95 3.71 -12.16
CA PHE A 202 5.23 3.98 -13.56
C PHE A 202 6.41 3.15 -14.08
N SER A 203 7.43 2.96 -13.25
CA SER A 203 8.63 2.17 -13.55
C SER A 203 8.32 0.67 -13.49
N LYS A 204 8.52 -0.04 -14.61
CA LYS A 204 8.25 -1.48 -14.70
C LYS A 204 9.24 -2.33 -13.87
N SER A 205 8.76 -3.46 -13.35
CA SER A 205 9.65 -4.47 -12.77
C SER A 205 10.65 -4.97 -13.81
N ILE A 206 11.89 -5.20 -13.40
CA ILE A 206 13.00 -5.63 -14.28
C ILE A 206 12.65 -6.92 -15.02
N SER A 207 12.04 -7.90 -14.34
CA SER A 207 11.75 -9.22 -14.94
C SER A 207 10.76 -9.17 -16.09
N GLU A 208 9.93 -8.13 -16.15
CA GLU A 208 8.86 -7.97 -17.14
C GLU A 208 9.06 -6.72 -18.00
N ASN A 209 10.22 -6.07 -17.91
CA ASN A 209 10.56 -4.88 -18.68
C ASN A 209 11.35 -5.26 -19.94
N PRO A 210 10.78 -5.15 -21.15
CA PRO A 210 11.48 -5.47 -22.39
C PRO A 210 12.62 -4.50 -22.73
N ASP A 211 12.70 -3.35 -22.06
CA ASP A 211 13.80 -2.40 -22.21
C ASP A 211 14.99 -2.75 -21.28
N ASN A 212 14.82 -3.76 -20.42
CA ASN A 212 15.86 -4.33 -19.58
C ASN A 212 16.37 -5.65 -20.20
N ALA A 213 17.68 -5.91 -20.14
CA ALA A 213 18.29 -7.09 -20.75
C ALA A 213 17.69 -8.42 -20.22
N TYR A 214 17.44 -8.53 -18.91
CA TYR A 214 16.83 -9.72 -18.32
C TYR A 214 15.36 -9.87 -18.72
N GLY A 215 14.58 -8.80 -18.65
CA GLY A 215 13.18 -8.82 -19.05
C GLY A 215 12.98 -9.07 -20.55
N TYR A 216 13.91 -8.59 -21.39
CA TYR A 216 13.94 -8.86 -22.81
C TYR A 216 14.14 -10.35 -23.11
N LEU A 217 15.14 -11.01 -22.50
CA LEU A 217 15.36 -12.45 -22.68
C LEU A 217 14.16 -13.27 -22.22
N ARG A 218 13.61 -12.95 -21.05
CA ARG A 218 12.40 -13.62 -20.56
C ARG A 218 11.25 -13.52 -21.53
N LYS A 219 11.05 -12.35 -22.14
CA LYS A 219 10.03 -12.16 -23.17
C LYS A 219 10.32 -12.98 -24.43
N GLN A 220 11.57 -13.04 -24.89
CA GLN A 220 11.95 -13.88 -26.03
C GLN A 220 11.70 -15.37 -25.75
N ASN A 221 11.92 -15.80 -24.51
CA ASN A 221 11.74 -17.19 -24.07
C ASN A 221 10.30 -17.54 -23.67
N GLY A 222 9.35 -16.60 -23.76
CA GLY A 222 7.96 -16.81 -23.33
C GLY A 222 7.79 -17.03 -21.82
N GLN A 223 8.71 -16.50 -21.02
CA GLN A 223 8.76 -16.61 -19.55
C GLN A 223 8.27 -15.34 -18.84
N ASN A 224 7.87 -14.32 -19.59
CA ASN A 224 7.28 -13.11 -19.02
C ASN A 224 5.85 -13.38 -18.53
N ILE A 225 5.45 -12.68 -17.47
CA ILE A 225 4.08 -12.73 -16.96
C ILE A 225 3.30 -11.62 -17.64
N GLU A 226 2.24 -11.98 -18.37
CA GLU A 226 1.31 -11.01 -18.92
C GLU A 226 0.31 -10.57 -17.85
N PHE A 227 0.33 -9.27 -17.55
CA PHE A 227 -0.67 -8.66 -16.70
C PHE A 227 -1.82 -8.19 -17.56
N SER A 228 -3.05 -8.45 -17.12
CA SER A 228 -4.20 -7.83 -17.76
C SER A 228 -4.19 -6.31 -17.56
N PRO A 229 -4.92 -5.54 -18.39
CA PRO A 229 -4.97 -4.08 -18.26
C PRO A 229 -5.39 -3.60 -16.87
N ARG A 230 -6.11 -4.44 -16.12
CA ARG A 230 -6.54 -4.16 -14.76
C ARG A 230 -5.36 -4.14 -13.78
N PHE A 231 -4.39 -5.02 -13.94
CA PHE A 231 -3.27 -5.25 -13.03
C PHE A 231 -1.91 -4.81 -13.58
N GLU A 232 -1.87 -4.12 -14.72
CA GLU A 232 -0.62 -3.63 -15.32
C GLU A 232 0.23 -2.80 -14.33
N HIS A 233 -0.41 -2.02 -13.47
CA HIS A 233 0.26 -1.22 -12.43
C HIS A 233 0.92 -2.06 -11.32
N CYS A 234 0.58 -3.35 -11.18
CA CYS A 234 1.28 -4.27 -10.28
C CYS A 234 2.61 -4.74 -10.88
N ASN A 235 2.82 -4.57 -12.19
CA ASN A 235 4.10 -4.78 -12.84
C ASN A 235 4.98 -3.55 -12.67
N CYS A 236 5.36 -3.24 -11.43
CA CYS A 236 6.17 -2.08 -11.11
C CYS A 236 7.38 -2.45 -10.26
N ASN A 237 8.33 -1.52 -10.12
CA ASN A 237 9.54 -1.71 -9.33
C ASN A 237 9.35 -1.32 -7.84
N ALA A 238 8.10 -1.17 -7.38
CA ALA A 238 7.82 -0.82 -5.99
C ALA A 238 8.40 -1.86 -5.02
N ILE A 239 9.10 -1.39 -3.98
CA ILE A 239 9.72 -2.23 -2.96
C ILE A 239 8.78 -2.33 -1.76
N LEU A 240 8.36 -3.56 -1.45
CA LEU A 240 7.59 -3.92 -0.26
C LEU A 240 8.29 -5.05 0.49
N ASP A 241 8.59 -4.83 1.76
CA ASP A 241 9.19 -5.84 2.63
C ASP A 241 8.96 -5.48 4.10
N PHE A 242 8.96 -6.46 4.99
CA PHE A 242 8.87 -6.25 6.44
C PHE A 242 10.16 -5.67 7.03
N SER A 243 11.29 -5.80 6.32
CA SER A 243 12.60 -5.38 6.80
C SER A 243 13.17 -4.23 5.97
N GLY A 244 13.43 -3.08 6.60
CA GLY A 244 14.15 -1.97 5.96
C GLY A 244 15.52 -2.39 5.44
N LYS A 245 16.20 -3.34 6.11
CA LYS A 245 17.46 -3.92 5.62
C LYS A 245 17.30 -4.62 4.28
N ARG A 246 16.26 -5.45 4.12
CA ARG A 246 15.97 -6.13 2.85
C ARG A 246 15.62 -5.15 1.74
N LYS A 247 14.82 -4.12 2.04
CA LYS A 247 14.51 -3.05 1.08
C LYS A 247 15.79 -2.37 0.58
N TYR A 248 16.67 -2.00 1.51
CA TYR A 248 17.94 -1.35 1.20
C TYR A 248 18.88 -2.27 0.40
N GLU A 249 19.02 -3.54 0.80
CA GLU A 249 19.84 -4.53 0.08
C GLU A 249 19.34 -4.76 -1.35
N LEU A 250 18.04 -4.93 -1.55
CA LEU A 250 17.44 -5.03 -2.88
C LEU A 250 17.77 -3.80 -3.72
N ALA A 251 17.48 -2.61 -3.21
CA ALA A 251 17.67 -1.36 -3.92
C ALA A 251 19.14 -1.11 -4.32
N THR A 252 20.07 -1.36 -3.39
CA THR A 252 21.50 -1.19 -3.62
C THR A 252 22.09 -2.26 -4.55
N ASN A 253 21.65 -3.52 -4.45
CA ASN A 253 22.07 -4.56 -5.38
C ASN A 253 21.59 -4.26 -6.81
N MET A 254 20.37 -3.75 -6.97
CA MET A 254 19.86 -3.34 -8.28
C MET A 254 20.61 -2.15 -8.87
N THR A 255 21.00 -1.19 -8.02
CA THR A 255 21.80 -0.03 -8.44
C THR A 255 23.22 -0.45 -8.82
N LYS A 256 23.81 -1.37 -8.05
CA LYS A 256 25.12 -1.95 -8.34
C LYS A 256 25.12 -2.70 -9.66
N ALA A 257 24.12 -3.55 -9.90
CA ALA A 257 23.97 -4.27 -11.16
C ALA A 257 23.87 -3.32 -12.37
N TYR A 258 23.18 -2.18 -12.19
CA TYR A 258 23.13 -1.13 -13.22
C TYR A 258 24.50 -0.51 -13.51
N MET A 259 25.22 -0.08 -12.48
CA MET A 259 26.55 0.53 -12.66
C MET A 259 27.57 -0.44 -13.25
N GLU A 260 27.65 -1.67 -12.71
CA GLU A 260 28.56 -2.70 -13.21
C GLU A 260 28.27 -3.04 -14.68
N PHE A 261 27.00 -3.08 -15.06
CA PHE A 261 26.64 -3.35 -16.44
C PHE A 261 27.00 -2.22 -17.41
N GLU A 262 26.86 -0.95 -17.00
CA GLU A 262 27.33 0.18 -17.79
C GLU A 262 28.86 0.19 -17.95
N ASP A 263 29.61 -0.21 -16.91
CA ASP A 263 31.06 -0.40 -17.00
C ASP A 263 31.42 -1.54 -17.97
N ILE A 264 30.68 -2.65 -17.95
CA ILE A 264 30.86 -3.77 -18.89
C ILE A 264 30.56 -3.33 -20.33
N LYS A 265 29.49 -2.54 -20.56
CA LYS A 265 29.21 -1.96 -21.89
C LYS A 265 30.37 -1.12 -22.39
N LYS A 266 30.95 -0.28 -21.54
CA LYS A 266 32.12 0.53 -21.89
C LYS A 266 33.33 -0.35 -22.19
N MET A 267 33.60 -1.35 -21.36
CA MET A 267 34.68 -2.33 -21.56
C MET A 267 34.53 -3.08 -22.89
N SER A 268 33.31 -3.45 -23.30
CA SER A 268 33.06 -4.13 -24.58
C SER A 268 33.49 -3.31 -25.81
N LYS A 269 33.52 -1.98 -25.68
CA LYS A 269 33.94 -1.04 -26.72
C LYS A 269 35.44 -0.74 -26.64
N ASP A 270 35.94 -0.52 -25.43
CA ASP A 270 37.28 0.04 -25.19
C ASP A 270 38.36 -1.05 -24.99
N ASP A 271 38.01 -2.21 -24.44
CA ASP A 271 38.92 -3.30 -24.08
C ASP A 271 38.27 -4.69 -24.29
N LYS A 272 38.22 -5.10 -25.56
CA LYS A 272 37.59 -6.36 -25.96
C LYS A 272 38.21 -7.58 -25.28
N ASN A 273 39.52 -7.59 -25.03
CA ASN A 273 40.19 -8.75 -24.43
C ASN A 273 39.73 -8.98 -22.99
N ASN A 274 39.68 -7.92 -22.19
CA ASN A 274 39.16 -8.02 -20.82
C ASN A 274 37.66 -8.33 -20.79
N TYR A 275 36.88 -7.78 -21.72
CA TYR A 275 35.48 -8.14 -21.86
C TYR A 275 35.28 -9.64 -22.14
N PHE A 276 36.00 -10.22 -23.11
CA PHE A 276 35.91 -11.65 -23.40
C PHE A 276 36.39 -12.50 -22.20
N SER A 277 37.47 -12.10 -21.54
CA SER A 277 37.97 -12.76 -20.33
C SER A 277 36.91 -12.77 -19.21
N LEU A 278 36.25 -11.65 -18.97
CA LEU A 278 35.15 -11.54 -18.00
C LEU A 278 34.02 -12.50 -18.35
N LEU A 279 33.55 -12.49 -19.61
CA LEU A 279 32.47 -13.37 -20.05
C LEU A 279 32.79 -14.84 -19.75
N THR A 280 34.00 -15.32 -20.05
CA THR A 280 34.37 -16.73 -19.82
C THR A 280 34.30 -17.19 -18.37
N GLN A 281 34.31 -16.26 -17.41
CA GLN A 281 34.23 -16.55 -15.97
C GLN A 281 32.78 -16.56 -15.44
N LEU A 282 31.84 -16.02 -16.21
CA LEU A 282 30.44 -15.90 -15.79
C LEU A 282 29.64 -17.15 -16.15
N PRO A 283 28.61 -17.51 -15.36
CA PRO A 283 27.63 -18.52 -15.72
C PRO A 283 26.95 -18.20 -17.07
N GLU A 284 26.50 -19.23 -17.78
CA GLU A 284 25.88 -19.11 -19.11
C GLU A 284 24.71 -18.11 -19.14
N GLU A 285 23.79 -18.22 -18.18
CA GLU A 285 22.65 -17.31 -18.05
C GLU A 285 23.07 -15.84 -17.91
N GLN A 286 24.12 -15.57 -17.12
CA GLN A 286 24.63 -14.20 -16.93
C GLN A 286 25.34 -13.68 -18.19
N ARG A 287 26.07 -14.56 -18.90
CA ARG A 287 26.68 -14.19 -20.20
C ARG A 287 25.62 -13.79 -21.21
N GLU A 288 24.56 -14.59 -21.33
CA GLU A 288 23.47 -14.34 -22.29
C GLU A 288 22.80 -12.99 -22.01
N ILE A 289 22.50 -12.68 -20.73
CA ILE A 289 21.93 -11.38 -20.31
C ILE A 289 22.87 -10.22 -20.68
N ILE A 290 24.18 -10.37 -20.47
CA ILE A 290 25.14 -9.31 -20.78
C ILE A 290 25.29 -9.10 -22.28
N GLU A 291 25.44 -10.20 -23.03
CA GLU A 291 25.63 -10.18 -24.49
C GLU A 291 24.42 -9.55 -25.18
N ILE A 292 23.20 -9.98 -24.86
CA ILE A 292 21.98 -9.41 -25.46
C ILE A 292 21.78 -7.95 -25.04
N GLY A 293 22.10 -7.61 -23.80
CA GLY A 293 21.98 -6.24 -23.31
C GLY A 293 22.94 -5.29 -24.04
N ILE A 294 24.14 -5.75 -24.40
CA ILE A 294 25.08 -4.99 -25.23
C ILE A 294 24.62 -4.96 -26.69
N GLU A 295 24.22 -6.10 -27.26
CA GLU A 295 23.78 -6.20 -28.67
C GLU A 295 22.58 -5.29 -28.97
N LYS A 296 21.64 -5.21 -28.02
CA LYS A 296 20.40 -4.44 -28.14
C LYS A 296 20.44 -3.06 -27.48
N ASP A 297 21.55 -2.68 -26.87
CA ASP A 297 21.71 -1.44 -26.11
C ASP A 297 20.65 -1.26 -24.99
N LEU A 298 20.31 -2.36 -24.31
CA LEU A 298 19.37 -2.38 -23.16
C LEU A 298 20.10 -2.07 -21.86
N PHE A 299 19.41 -1.83 -20.76
CA PHE A 299 20.04 -1.69 -19.43
C PHE A 299 19.84 -2.94 -18.56
N LEU A 300 20.61 -3.07 -17.48
CA LEU A 300 20.43 -4.10 -16.45
C LEU A 300 20.29 -3.41 -15.08
N GLY A 301 19.58 -4.00 -14.12
CA GLY A 301 19.36 -3.38 -12.81
C GLY A 301 18.43 -2.15 -12.83
N HIS A 302 18.48 -1.37 -11.75
CA HIS A 302 17.69 -0.14 -11.58
C HIS A 302 18.31 0.76 -10.50
N ASN A 303 18.33 2.08 -10.71
CA ASN A 303 18.83 3.04 -9.72
C ASN A 303 17.69 3.55 -8.83
N TYR A 304 17.68 3.12 -7.56
CA TYR A 304 16.72 3.59 -6.54
C TYR A 304 17.19 4.85 -5.80
N HIS A 305 18.30 5.47 -6.24
CA HIS A 305 18.82 6.73 -5.72
C HIS A 305 19.24 6.74 -4.24
N PHE A 306 19.48 5.56 -3.65
CA PHE A 306 20.04 5.46 -2.31
C PHE A 306 21.45 6.04 -2.22
N GLN A 307 22.27 5.85 -3.25
CA GLN A 307 23.61 6.45 -3.29
C GLN A 307 23.54 7.98 -3.36
N ASP A 308 22.61 8.53 -4.16
CA ASP A 308 22.36 9.97 -4.24
C ASP A 308 21.90 10.52 -2.87
N PHE A 309 21.03 9.78 -2.18
CA PHE A 309 20.54 10.15 -0.86
C PHE A 309 21.61 10.05 0.24
N GLU A 310 22.50 9.04 0.18
CA GLU A 310 23.62 8.89 1.11
C GLU A 310 24.75 9.91 0.86
N GLN A 311 24.80 10.55 -0.30
CA GLN A 311 25.78 11.60 -0.61
C GLN A 311 25.26 13.02 -0.34
N LEU A 312 24.02 13.14 0.14
CA LEU A 312 23.37 14.43 0.35
C LEU A 312 24.11 15.30 1.38
N THR A 313 24.08 16.62 1.14
CA THR A 313 24.66 17.65 2.00
C THR A 313 23.61 18.70 2.37
N GLY A 314 23.94 19.62 3.30
CA GLY A 314 23.06 20.74 3.64
C GLY A 314 21.90 20.33 4.54
N THR A 315 20.70 20.84 4.27
CA THR A 315 19.50 20.60 5.10
C THR A 315 18.52 19.65 4.44
N LEU A 316 18.11 18.61 5.17
CA LEU A 316 17.04 17.70 4.76
C LEU A 316 15.74 18.00 5.52
N THR A 317 14.67 18.28 4.79
CA THR A 317 13.32 18.38 5.34
C THR A 317 12.58 17.05 5.14
N ILE A 318 12.00 16.47 6.20
CA ILE A 318 11.21 15.23 6.13
C ILE A 318 9.75 15.55 6.42
N ILE A 319 8.87 15.19 5.48
CA ILE A 319 7.43 15.48 5.54
C ILE A 319 6.63 14.19 5.35
N GLY A 320 5.73 13.90 6.29
CA GLY A 320 4.77 12.82 6.13
C GLY A 320 5.35 11.41 6.29
N LEU A 321 6.51 11.27 6.94
CA LEU A 321 7.07 9.99 7.36
C LEU A 321 6.82 9.79 8.87
N ALA A 322 6.53 8.56 9.29
CA ALA A 322 6.40 8.23 10.71
C ALA A 322 7.79 7.91 11.31
N PRO A 323 8.12 8.35 12.55
CA PRO A 323 9.42 8.09 13.17
C PRO A 323 9.77 6.60 13.34
N GLN A 324 8.78 5.72 13.30
CA GLN A 324 8.94 4.28 13.56
C GLN A 324 8.97 3.44 12.28
N ASN A 325 8.79 4.06 11.11
CA ASN A 325 8.75 3.38 9.82
C ASN A 325 10.05 3.63 9.05
N ASP A 326 10.40 2.70 8.17
CA ASP A 326 11.51 2.83 7.21
C ASP A 326 12.83 3.24 7.86
N ASP A 327 13.21 2.51 8.92
CA ASP A 327 14.43 2.74 9.70
C ASP A 327 15.71 2.79 8.85
N HIS A 328 15.72 2.07 7.73
CA HIS A 328 16.82 2.10 6.77
C HIS A 328 17.04 3.49 6.16
N ILE A 329 16.01 4.30 6.02
CA ILE A 329 16.12 5.69 5.54
C ILE A 329 16.87 6.54 6.57
N PHE A 330 16.58 6.39 7.86
CA PHE A 330 17.32 7.10 8.92
C PHE A 330 18.78 6.64 8.98
N LYS A 331 19.06 5.35 8.75
CA LYS A 331 20.44 4.85 8.62
C LYS A 331 21.17 5.49 7.43
N CYS A 332 20.50 5.71 6.30
CA CYS A 332 21.08 6.41 5.15
C CYS A 332 21.41 7.87 5.48
N ILE A 333 20.52 8.56 6.21
CA ILE A 333 20.78 9.92 6.72
C ILE A 333 22.05 9.95 7.58
N ASN A 334 22.25 8.96 8.45
CA ASN A 334 23.43 8.93 9.32
C ASN A 334 24.74 8.74 8.56
N LYS A 335 24.71 8.00 7.44
CA LYS A 335 25.86 7.83 6.53
C LYS A 335 26.17 9.09 5.70
N SER A 336 25.20 9.98 5.54
CA SER A 336 25.33 11.18 4.68
C SER A 336 26.11 12.34 5.32
N ASN A 337 26.36 13.36 4.51
CA ASN A 337 26.96 14.63 4.92
C ASN A 337 25.91 15.71 5.22
N ILE A 338 24.66 15.32 5.50
CA ILE A 338 23.59 16.22 5.93
C ILE A 338 24.01 16.94 7.22
N GLU A 339 23.89 18.26 7.24
CA GLU A 339 24.25 19.13 8.35
C GLU A 339 23.13 19.22 9.40
N ASN A 340 21.87 19.24 8.94
CA ASN A 340 20.71 19.37 9.80
C ASN A 340 19.44 18.74 9.18
N VAL A 341 18.58 18.18 10.02
CA VAL A 341 17.28 17.61 9.62
C VAL A 341 16.13 18.42 10.21
N ILE A 342 15.12 18.73 9.40
CA ILE A 342 13.83 19.27 9.86
C ILE A 342 12.78 18.18 9.69
N PHE A 343 12.32 17.59 10.79
CA PHE A 343 11.34 16.51 10.78
C PHE A 343 9.95 17.04 11.14
N TYR A 344 9.02 17.01 10.18
CA TYR A 344 7.63 17.39 10.42
C TYR A 344 6.80 16.18 10.88
N ASN A 345 6.51 16.13 12.18
CA ASN A 345 5.72 15.06 12.79
C ASN A 345 4.23 15.40 12.82
N TYR A 346 3.38 14.38 12.69
CA TYR A 346 1.94 14.50 12.88
C TYR A 346 1.57 14.28 14.35
N PHE A 347 1.02 15.31 14.99
CA PHE A 347 0.58 15.26 16.39
C PHE A 347 -0.93 15.08 16.57
N GLY A 348 -1.70 14.98 15.48
CA GLY A 348 -3.16 14.95 15.55
C GLY A 348 -3.77 16.25 16.08
N ASP A 349 -4.82 16.11 16.89
CA ASP A 349 -5.60 17.24 17.44
C ASP A 349 -5.14 17.66 18.84
N LYS A 350 -3.92 17.28 19.23
CA LYS A 350 -3.29 17.69 20.49
C LYS A 350 -3.11 19.21 20.56
N SER A 351 -3.23 19.77 21.76
CA SER A 351 -2.95 21.17 22.06
C SER A 351 -1.45 21.48 21.97
N ASP A 352 -1.08 22.76 21.81
CA ASP A 352 0.32 23.18 21.75
C ASP A 352 1.13 22.74 22.97
N SER A 353 0.49 22.71 24.15
CA SER A 353 1.13 22.27 25.40
C SER A 353 1.42 20.76 25.42
N GLU A 354 0.56 19.94 24.80
CA GLU A 354 0.76 18.51 24.65
C GLU A 354 1.80 18.21 23.59
N ILE A 355 1.77 18.94 22.47
CA ILE A 355 2.77 18.86 21.39
C ILE A 355 4.16 19.16 21.94
N ALA A 356 4.31 20.24 22.73
CA ALA A 356 5.59 20.61 23.32
C ALA A 356 6.16 19.55 24.28
N LYS A 357 5.29 18.76 24.94
CA LYS A 357 5.71 17.62 25.77
C LYS A 357 6.13 16.43 24.92
N GLU A 358 5.34 16.10 23.90
CA GLU A 358 5.58 14.94 23.03
C GLU A 358 6.84 15.11 22.18
N ILE A 359 7.13 16.30 21.68
CA ILE A 359 8.39 16.62 20.97
C ILE A 359 9.61 16.18 21.78
N LYS A 360 9.58 16.33 23.12
CA LYS A 360 10.69 15.94 24.01
C LYS A 360 10.83 14.43 24.19
N SER A 361 9.78 13.67 23.89
CA SER A 361 9.77 12.20 23.99
C SER A 361 10.11 11.49 22.68
N ILE A 362 9.99 12.19 21.54
CA ILE A 362 10.30 11.60 20.24
C ILE A 362 11.81 11.49 20.11
N SER A 363 12.28 10.27 19.90
CA SER A 363 13.65 9.98 19.50
C SER A 363 13.64 9.50 18.06
N LEU A 364 14.36 10.20 17.19
CA LEU A 364 14.61 9.74 15.83
C LEU A 364 15.89 8.89 15.84
N GLY A 365 15.94 7.85 15.01
CA GLY A 365 17.17 7.07 14.78
C GLY A 365 18.23 7.82 13.95
N ILE A 366 18.38 9.13 14.20
CA ILE A 366 19.23 10.06 13.46
C ILE A 366 20.31 10.60 14.40
N ASP A 367 21.57 10.45 14.00
CA ASP A 367 22.75 10.94 14.74
C ASP A 367 23.10 12.39 14.40
N LYS A 368 22.54 12.91 13.30
CA LYS A 368 22.69 14.31 12.86
C LYS A 368 21.84 15.25 13.72
N PRO A 369 22.20 16.55 13.82
CA PRO A 369 21.32 17.55 14.42
C PRO A 369 19.94 17.54 13.76
N TYR A 370 18.88 17.53 14.56
CA TYR A 370 17.51 17.59 14.04
C TYR A 370 16.59 18.47 14.86
N THR A 371 15.57 19.02 14.20
CA THR A 371 14.46 19.75 14.82
C THR A 371 13.15 19.09 14.45
N ILE A 372 12.29 18.84 15.45
CA ILE A 372 10.94 18.33 15.23
C ILE A 372 9.95 19.49 15.19
N LYS A 373 9.12 19.52 14.15
CA LYS A 373 8.07 20.54 13.94
C LYS A 373 6.72 19.89 13.73
N ASN A 374 5.66 20.69 13.88
CA ASN A 374 4.30 20.22 13.62
C ASN A 374 4.02 20.27 12.12
N ILE A 375 3.61 19.14 11.54
CA ILE A 375 3.26 19.05 10.11
C ILE A 375 2.13 20.02 9.70
N LYS A 376 1.27 20.44 10.63
CA LYS A 376 0.23 21.46 10.38
C LYS A 376 0.82 22.74 9.75
N GLU A 377 2.03 23.13 10.13
CA GLU A 377 2.73 24.28 9.54
C GLU A 377 2.94 24.11 8.03
N VAL A 378 3.27 22.89 7.56
CA VAL A 378 3.45 22.61 6.13
C VAL A 378 2.10 22.66 5.42
N TRP A 379 1.07 22.06 6.00
CA TRP A 379 -0.28 22.06 5.41
C TRP A 379 -0.86 23.46 5.26
N GLU A 380 -0.64 24.33 6.25
CA GLU A 380 -1.02 25.74 6.18
C GLU A 380 -0.20 26.49 5.11
N LYS A 381 1.13 26.34 5.12
CA LYS A 381 2.03 26.96 4.12
C LYS A 381 1.72 26.54 2.70
N THR A 382 1.33 25.29 2.50
CA THR A 382 1.02 24.71 1.17
C THR A 382 -0.45 24.86 0.77
N ASN A 383 -1.31 25.27 1.71
CA ASN A 383 -2.76 25.30 1.57
C ASN A 383 -3.35 23.92 1.17
N LEU A 384 -2.80 22.85 1.73
CA LEU A 384 -3.24 21.47 1.50
C LEU A 384 -4.24 21.03 2.57
N HIS A 385 -5.39 20.50 2.14
CA HIS A 385 -6.49 20.15 3.03
C HIS A 385 -6.89 18.69 2.88
N LYS A 386 -7.18 18.06 4.02
CA LYS A 386 -7.78 16.73 4.06
C LYS A 386 -9.20 16.75 3.51
N PRO A 387 -9.54 15.84 2.57
CA PRO A 387 -10.91 15.77 2.06
C PRO A 387 -11.86 15.38 3.20
N LYS A 388 -13.06 15.97 3.18
CA LYS A 388 -14.12 15.63 4.15
C LYS A 388 -14.79 14.33 3.74
N ASN A 389 -14.97 13.42 4.70
CA ASN A 389 -15.72 12.17 4.47
C ASN A 389 -17.19 12.49 4.14
N SER A 390 -17.80 11.64 3.30
CA SER A 390 -19.20 11.79 2.86
C SER A 390 -20.17 11.67 4.04
N THR A 391 -21.09 12.63 4.18
CA THR A 391 -22.09 12.67 5.26
C THR A 391 -23.50 12.27 4.81
N ILE A 392 -23.65 11.78 3.57
CA ILE A 392 -24.96 11.52 2.94
C ILE A 392 -25.82 10.54 3.79
N TYR A 393 -25.20 9.58 4.45
CA TYR A 393 -25.88 8.60 5.33
C TYR A 393 -26.59 9.26 6.52
N ILE A 394 -26.08 10.38 7.02
CA ILE A 394 -26.63 11.07 8.19
C ILE A 394 -28.04 11.60 7.91
N GLU A 395 -28.31 12.09 6.69
CA GLU A 395 -29.63 12.62 6.34
C GLU A 395 -30.69 11.52 6.30
N VAL A 396 -30.34 10.31 5.88
CA VAL A 396 -31.26 9.16 5.84
C VAL A 396 -31.52 8.65 7.27
N LEU A 397 -30.48 8.58 8.09
CA LEU A 397 -30.56 8.12 9.48
C LEU A 397 -31.25 9.14 10.42
N ARG A 398 -31.39 10.40 10.00
CA ARG A 398 -32.20 11.42 10.70
C ARG A 398 -33.72 11.22 10.56
N ASN A 399 -34.19 10.38 9.63
CA ASN A 399 -35.60 10.00 9.56
C ASN A 399 -35.91 8.89 10.57
N LYS A 400 -36.24 9.30 11.80
CA LYS A 400 -36.36 8.43 12.98
C LYS A 400 -37.19 7.16 12.77
N LYS A 401 -38.37 7.25 12.13
CA LYS A 401 -39.22 6.07 11.90
C LYS A 401 -38.60 5.05 10.94
N GLY A 402 -37.88 5.52 9.92
CA GLY A 402 -37.22 4.63 8.95
C GLY A 402 -35.93 4.03 9.51
N SER A 403 -35.19 4.77 10.34
CA SER A 403 -34.01 4.26 11.02
C SER A 403 -34.37 3.19 12.05
N ASP A 404 -35.41 3.39 12.86
CA ASP A 404 -35.79 2.46 13.92
C ASP A 404 -36.20 1.09 13.33
N PHE A 405 -37.04 1.07 12.28
CA PHE A 405 -37.40 -0.17 11.58
C PHE A 405 -36.17 -0.89 11.00
N MET A 406 -35.26 -0.14 10.36
CA MET A 406 -34.05 -0.72 9.78
C MET A 406 -33.09 -1.26 10.86
N MET A 407 -33.01 -0.60 12.01
CA MET A 407 -32.24 -1.07 13.17
C MET A 407 -32.81 -2.36 13.71
N ASP A 408 -34.12 -2.40 13.96
CA ASP A 408 -34.81 -3.59 14.45
C ASP A 408 -34.61 -4.74 13.45
N PHE A 409 -34.88 -4.50 12.16
CA PHE A 409 -34.70 -5.49 11.10
C PHE A 409 -33.27 -6.06 11.06
N THR A 410 -32.24 -5.20 11.01
CA THR A 410 -30.85 -5.66 10.89
C THR A 410 -30.32 -6.33 12.15
N ASN A 411 -30.72 -5.86 13.34
CA ASN A 411 -30.34 -6.50 14.61
C ASN A 411 -31.08 -7.83 14.81
N THR A 412 -32.38 -7.90 14.48
CA THR A 412 -33.16 -9.14 14.54
C THR A 412 -32.63 -10.20 13.58
N ILE A 413 -32.31 -9.82 12.34
CA ILE A 413 -31.77 -10.77 11.36
C ILE A 413 -30.38 -11.26 11.73
N TYR A 414 -29.48 -10.37 12.17
CA TYR A 414 -28.11 -10.80 12.46
C TYR A 414 -28.02 -11.59 13.77
N GLY A 415 -28.86 -11.26 14.77
CA GLY A 415 -29.13 -12.07 15.97
C GLY A 415 -27.97 -12.33 16.94
N LYS A 416 -26.71 -12.08 16.54
CA LYS A 416 -25.51 -12.43 17.32
C LYS A 416 -25.06 -11.32 18.27
N ASN A 417 -25.20 -10.05 17.87
CA ASN A 417 -24.85 -8.88 18.67
C ASN A 417 -25.63 -7.67 18.18
N ASN A 418 -26.40 -7.03 19.07
CA ASN A 418 -27.08 -5.78 18.75
C ASN A 418 -26.05 -4.65 18.59
N VAL A 419 -26.21 -3.85 17.55
CA VAL A 419 -25.40 -2.66 17.30
C VAL A 419 -26.28 -1.42 17.48
N LEU A 420 -25.73 -0.35 18.06
CA LEU A 420 -26.44 0.91 18.20
C LEU A 420 -26.37 1.72 16.91
N ILE A 421 -27.39 2.54 16.65
CA ILE A 421 -27.44 3.41 15.47
C ILE A 421 -26.21 4.33 15.39
N ASP A 422 -25.75 4.85 16.53
CA ASP A 422 -24.58 5.74 16.60
C ASP A 422 -23.28 5.00 16.23
N ASP A 423 -23.18 3.71 16.53
CA ASP A 423 -22.04 2.89 16.12
C ASP A 423 -22.07 2.62 14.61
N ILE A 424 -23.25 2.37 14.03
CA ILE A 424 -23.41 2.25 12.57
C ILE A 424 -23.05 3.56 11.88
N VAL A 425 -23.54 4.70 12.39
CA VAL A 425 -23.17 6.03 11.87
C VAL A 425 -21.67 6.24 11.93
N ARG A 426 -21.02 5.88 13.04
CA ARG A 426 -19.56 6.00 13.21
C ARG A 426 -18.81 5.13 12.21
N GLN A 427 -19.22 3.89 12.03
CA GLN A 427 -18.61 2.97 11.07
C GLN A 427 -18.76 3.48 9.64
N LEU A 428 -19.96 3.88 9.22
CA LEU A 428 -20.20 4.42 7.88
C LEU A 428 -19.39 5.68 7.59
N LYS A 429 -19.31 6.61 8.55
CA LYS A 429 -18.49 7.84 8.43
C LYS A 429 -17.00 7.56 8.30
N SER A 430 -16.54 6.42 8.82
CA SER A 430 -15.14 6.06 8.75
C SER A 430 -14.76 5.55 7.36
N ILE A 431 -15.71 5.04 6.57
CA ILE A 431 -15.43 4.48 5.24
C ILE A 431 -15.06 5.60 4.27
N PRO A 432 -13.85 5.58 3.70
CA PRO A 432 -13.41 6.57 2.73
C PRO A 432 -14.08 6.32 1.37
N LYS A 433 -14.15 7.35 0.54
CA LYS A 433 -15.00 7.35 -0.65
C LYS A 433 -14.61 6.27 -1.67
N ALA A 434 -13.33 6.09 -1.99
CA ALA A 434 -12.95 5.11 -3.00
C ALA A 434 -13.15 3.68 -2.48
N THR A 435 -12.85 3.45 -1.20
CA THR A 435 -13.10 2.17 -0.52
C THR A 435 -14.59 1.85 -0.42
N GLU A 436 -15.43 2.84 -0.17
CA GLU A 436 -16.89 2.71 -0.12
C GLU A 436 -17.46 2.17 -1.43
N GLU A 437 -17.00 2.67 -2.58
CA GLU A 437 -17.44 2.19 -3.90
C GLU A 437 -17.02 0.73 -4.15
N ILE A 438 -15.83 0.35 -3.68
CA ILE A 438 -15.32 -1.04 -3.79
C ILE A 438 -16.13 -1.98 -2.89
N ILE A 439 -16.42 -1.58 -1.65
CA ILE A 439 -17.31 -2.33 -0.76
C ILE A 439 -18.70 -2.46 -1.39
N TYR A 440 -19.24 -1.39 -1.99
CA TYR A 440 -20.53 -1.45 -2.67
C TYR A 440 -20.54 -2.40 -3.86
N LYS A 441 -19.47 -2.40 -4.67
CA LYS A 441 -19.30 -3.35 -5.77
C LYS A 441 -19.24 -4.79 -5.25
N MET A 442 -18.48 -5.06 -4.19
CA MET A 442 -18.44 -6.37 -3.53
C MET A 442 -19.85 -6.82 -3.09
N MET A 443 -20.62 -5.94 -2.45
CA MET A 443 -21.99 -6.27 -2.03
C MET A 443 -22.91 -6.60 -3.22
N HIS A 444 -22.76 -5.87 -4.33
CA HIS A 444 -23.50 -6.13 -5.57
C HIS A 444 -23.12 -7.43 -6.24
N THR A 445 -21.82 -7.74 -6.31
CA THR A 445 -21.36 -9.03 -6.83
C THR A 445 -21.93 -10.17 -5.99
N GLU A 446 -21.90 -10.04 -4.67
CA GLU A 446 -22.39 -11.09 -3.78
C GLU A 446 -23.90 -11.32 -3.92
N ILE A 447 -24.72 -10.26 -3.89
CA ILE A 447 -26.18 -10.39 -3.95
C ILE A 447 -26.67 -10.90 -5.30
N SER A 448 -25.87 -10.74 -6.37
CA SER A 448 -26.19 -11.22 -7.71
C SER A 448 -26.09 -12.75 -7.87
N LYS A 449 -25.52 -13.45 -6.90
CA LYS A 449 -25.38 -14.91 -6.94
C LYS A 449 -26.75 -15.59 -6.90
N THR A 450 -26.91 -16.63 -7.71
CA THR A 450 -28.19 -17.37 -7.90
C THR A 450 -28.89 -17.76 -6.60
N ARG A 451 -28.12 -18.09 -5.54
CA ARG A 451 -28.65 -18.45 -4.21
C ARG A 451 -29.55 -17.39 -3.57
N TYR A 452 -29.38 -16.11 -3.93
CA TYR A 452 -30.20 -15.00 -3.41
C TYR A 452 -31.40 -14.65 -4.30
N HIS A 453 -31.54 -15.35 -5.43
CA HIS A 453 -32.61 -15.17 -6.40
C HIS A 453 -33.51 -16.41 -6.54
N SER A 454 -33.18 -17.51 -5.86
CA SER A 454 -34.08 -18.64 -5.66
C SER A 454 -35.19 -18.30 -4.66
N THR A 455 -36.40 -18.82 -4.89
CA THR A 455 -37.51 -18.70 -3.93
C THR A 455 -37.19 -19.55 -2.70
N PRO A 456 -37.07 -18.96 -1.49
CA PRO A 456 -36.82 -19.74 -0.29
C PRO A 456 -37.99 -20.68 0.02
N GLN A 457 -37.69 -21.89 0.48
CA GLN A 457 -38.68 -22.91 0.85
C GLN A 457 -39.31 -22.66 2.22
N SER A 458 -38.71 -21.79 3.04
CA SER A 458 -39.20 -21.42 4.38
C SER A 458 -38.74 -20.04 4.82
N GLU A 459 -39.39 -19.49 5.86
CA GLU A 459 -38.94 -18.27 6.53
C GLU A 459 -37.54 -18.45 7.13
N GLN A 460 -37.22 -19.64 7.66
CA GLN A 460 -35.89 -19.95 8.19
C GLN A 460 -34.81 -19.89 7.11
N GLU A 461 -35.08 -20.42 5.92
CA GLU A 461 -34.16 -20.34 4.79
C GLU A 461 -33.97 -18.90 4.32
N LEU A 462 -35.04 -18.12 4.25
CA LEU A 462 -34.96 -16.69 3.93
C LEU A 462 -34.08 -15.94 4.95
N MET A 463 -34.29 -16.18 6.25
CA MET A 463 -33.47 -15.59 7.31
C MET A 463 -32.01 -16.02 7.20
N GLN A 464 -31.75 -17.31 6.95
CA GLN A 464 -30.39 -17.82 6.78
C GLN A 464 -29.69 -17.19 5.57
N ASN A 465 -30.40 -16.98 4.45
CA ASN A 465 -29.85 -16.29 3.28
C ASN A 465 -29.41 -14.86 3.61
N PHE A 466 -30.19 -14.12 4.42
CA PHE A 466 -29.75 -12.81 4.91
C PHE A 466 -28.55 -12.93 5.87
N ILE A 467 -28.54 -13.87 6.81
CA ILE A 467 -27.39 -14.05 7.70
C ILE A 467 -26.13 -14.35 6.87
N ASP A 468 -26.21 -15.29 5.94
CA ASP A 468 -25.12 -15.70 5.06
C ASP A 468 -24.64 -14.57 4.17
N PHE A 469 -25.55 -13.76 3.62
CA PHE A 469 -25.17 -12.55 2.90
C PHE A 469 -24.36 -11.63 3.81
N GLY A 470 -24.89 -11.25 4.97
CA GLY A 470 -24.22 -10.36 5.92
C GLY A 470 -22.83 -10.86 6.36
N GLU A 471 -22.71 -12.14 6.70
CA GLU A 471 -21.44 -12.77 7.07
C GLU A 471 -20.47 -12.82 5.88
N THR A 472 -20.98 -13.06 4.66
CA THR A 472 -20.15 -13.01 3.45
C THR A 472 -19.66 -11.59 3.17
N LEU A 473 -20.43 -10.56 3.53
CA LEU A 473 -20.02 -9.17 3.36
C LEU A 473 -18.99 -8.70 4.40
N LYS A 474 -18.88 -9.37 5.55
CA LYS A 474 -18.02 -8.94 6.65
C LYS A 474 -16.58 -8.72 6.17
N VAL A 475 -16.23 -7.45 6.05
CA VAL A 475 -14.88 -6.96 5.75
C VAL A 475 -14.40 -6.21 6.97
N SER A 476 -13.34 -6.72 7.63
CA SER A 476 -12.68 -5.98 8.70
C SER A 476 -13.63 -5.69 9.90
N SER A 477 -13.46 -4.55 10.58
CA SER A 477 -14.28 -4.05 11.70
C SER A 477 -15.63 -3.44 11.30
N ILE A 478 -16.05 -3.55 10.04
CA ILE A 478 -17.37 -3.08 9.63
C ILE A 478 -18.38 -4.20 9.93
N SER A 479 -19.37 -3.89 10.74
CA SER A 479 -20.41 -4.85 11.09
C SER A 479 -21.30 -5.15 9.87
N PRO A 480 -21.81 -6.39 9.74
CA PRO A 480 -22.77 -6.74 8.71
C PRO A 480 -23.98 -5.79 8.67
N GLN A 481 -24.47 -5.34 9.83
CA GLN A 481 -25.53 -4.34 9.92
C GLN A 481 -25.14 -3.03 9.23
N ALA A 482 -23.93 -2.49 9.47
CA ALA A 482 -23.49 -1.27 8.80
C ALA A 482 -23.41 -1.44 7.27
N LEU A 483 -22.95 -2.61 6.80
CA LEU A 483 -22.92 -2.92 5.36
C LEU A 483 -24.32 -3.01 4.76
N TYR A 484 -25.28 -3.61 5.46
CA TYR A 484 -26.69 -3.60 5.06
C TYR A 484 -27.25 -2.19 4.90
N PHE A 485 -26.98 -1.32 5.88
CA PHE A 485 -27.38 0.08 5.81
C PHE A 485 -26.75 0.78 4.61
N LEU A 486 -25.44 0.59 4.37
CA LEU A 486 -24.75 1.15 3.23
C LEU A 486 -25.39 0.72 1.90
N TYR A 487 -25.63 -0.59 1.74
CA TYR A 487 -26.22 -1.16 0.54
C TYR A 487 -27.61 -0.58 0.25
N ILE A 488 -28.49 -0.56 1.24
CA ILE A 488 -29.88 -0.07 1.10
C ILE A 488 -29.90 1.43 0.78
N ILE A 489 -29.06 2.22 1.45
CA ILE A 489 -29.00 3.67 1.21
C ILE A 489 -28.53 3.96 -0.22
N LYS A 490 -27.52 3.23 -0.70
CA LYS A 490 -26.99 3.38 -2.06
C LYS A 490 -27.96 2.91 -3.14
N GLN A 491 -28.85 1.96 -2.85
CA GLN A 491 -29.92 1.54 -3.76
C GLN A 491 -31.03 2.59 -3.91
N GLN A 492 -31.17 3.53 -2.98
CA GLN A 492 -32.19 4.57 -3.11
C GLN A 492 -31.83 5.53 -4.26
N PRO A 493 -32.76 5.82 -5.19
CA PRO A 493 -32.49 6.71 -6.30
C PRO A 493 -32.15 8.11 -5.78
N ASN A 494 -30.95 8.58 -6.13
CA ASN A 494 -30.46 9.92 -5.80
C ASN A 494 -31.56 10.97 -6.04
N LYS A 495 -31.94 11.75 -5.03
CA LYS A 495 -33.03 12.75 -5.13
C LYS A 495 -32.87 13.71 -6.32
N LYS A 496 -31.63 13.94 -6.80
CA LYS A 496 -31.32 14.70 -8.03
C LYS A 496 -31.92 14.10 -9.32
N ASN A 497 -32.08 12.78 -9.41
CA ASN A 497 -32.70 12.10 -10.55
C ASN A 497 -34.23 12.22 -10.54
N ARG A 498 -34.85 12.33 -9.36
CA ARG A 498 -36.30 12.61 -9.24
C ARG A 498 -36.67 13.99 -9.78
N THR A 499 -35.81 15.00 -9.65
CA THR A 499 -36.08 16.36 -10.19
C THR A 499 -35.95 16.42 -11.71
N LYS A 500 -35.00 15.70 -12.31
CA LYS A 500 -34.90 15.57 -13.78
C LYS A 500 -36.07 14.77 -14.37
N ALA A 501 -36.48 13.67 -13.72
CA ALA A 501 -37.63 12.88 -14.15
C ALA A 501 -38.97 13.64 -14.00
N LYS A 502 -39.15 14.41 -12.91
CA LYS A 502 -40.32 15.29 -12.74
C LYS A 502 -40.34 16.46 -13.73
N LYS A 503 -39.18 17.02 -14.11
CA LYS A 503 -39.10 18.05 -15.18
C LYS A 503 -39.42 17.47 -16.56
N LYS A 504 -39.05 16.22 -16.86
CA LYS A 504 -39.41 15.54 -18.12
C LYS A 504 -40.89 15.18 -18.20
N LYS A 505 -41.53 14.80 -17.08
CA LYS A 505 -42.98 14.53 -16.99
C LYS A 505 -43.87 15.78 -16.95
N ARG A 506 -43.31 16.98 -16.75
CA ARG A 506 -44.01 18.27 -16.85
C ARG A 506 -43.83 18.96 -18.23
N LYS A 507 -43.04 18.36 -19.12
CA LYS A 507 -42.76 18.84 -20.49
C LYS A 507 -43.32 17.90 -21.57
N ARG A 508 -44.08 16.89 -21.17
CA ARG A 508 -45.02 16.12 -21.98
C ARG A 508 -46.39 16.35 -21.37
#